data_AF-A0A5R8LAV3-F1
#
_entry.id   AF-A0A5R8LAV3-F1
#
_cell.length_a   1.000
_cell.length_b   1.000
_cell.length_c   1.000
_cell.angle_alpha   90.00
_cell.angle_beta   90.00
_cell.angle_gamma   90.00
#
_symmetry.space_group_name_H-M   'P 1'
#
loop_
_entity.id
_entity.type
_entity.pdbx_description
1 polymer ?
#
loop_
_entity_poly.entity_id
_entity_poly.type
_entity_poly.pdbx_seq_one_letter_code
_entity_poly.pdbx_strand_id
1 'polypeptide(L)'
;MNIDDCVRLAVEALPADVRAGFPSAPLATLTSQLDLVVEPAADLSQSREDGGFCDGMSFLDDGVVLYRPTGNRRENFTLAHELGHWAVARLDPVLDWLADNDNDGRVLETICDRFARELLLPAQIAAELIGSGPVRAHHILDLYDATHASHPVCMIAVAEQLRGMGAIALIDRLTGEVTDASVRPDPERGWPEVIPWRGQRLPEGHHLLELPEKATRTERIRWRGRWSEDDFYVDVVVTRQKIVCVFADTDLWTPGTAAPFIDRAFDTRLQLRGYCCGTDFQVRGYACPTCGKPYCPKCGLCRCERAAVLDELCTECGLLYRPALLSDGICVDCR
;
A
#
# COMPACT_ATOMS: atom_id res chain seq x y z
N MET A 1 6.42 10.48 19.39
CA MET A 1 6.85 9.39 18.51
C MET A 1 6.03 9.48 17.23
N ASN A 2 6.63 9.17 16.10
CA ASN A 2 5.96 9.00 14.82
C ASN A 2 6.39 7.66 14.20
N ILE A 3 5.87 7.32 13.02
CA ILE A 3 6.20 6.07 12.32
C ILE A 3 7.70 5.91 12.10
N ASP A 4 8.41 6.97 11.72
CA ASP A 4 9.85 6.90 11.46
C ASP A 4 10.62 6.60 12.76
N ASP A 5 10.17 7.13 13.91
CA ASP A 5 10.70 6.76 15.22
C ASP A 5 10.44 5.28 15.54
N CYS A 6 9.22 4.77 15.26
CA CYS A 6 8.86 3.37 15.49
C CYS A 6 9.71 2.42 14.64
N VAL A 7 9.85 2.72 13.34
CA VAL A 7 10.70 1.96 12.41
C VAL A 7 12.14 1.96 12.90
N ARG A 8 12.67 3.13 13.29
CA ARG A 8 14.04 3.24 13.82
C ARG A 8 14.23 2.39 15.07
N LEU A 9 13.30 2.44 16.03
CA LEU A 9 13.36 1.62 17.25
C LEU A 9 13.31 0.12 16.92
N ALA A 10 12.43 -0.30 16.02
CA ALA A 10 12.33 -1.69 15.57
C ALA A 10 13.64 -2.17 14.91
N VAL A 11 14.23 -1.38 14.02
CA VAL A 11 15.51 -1.71 13.38
C VAL A 11 16.65 -1.74 14.41
N GLU A 12 16.73 -0.75 15.31
CA GLU A 12 17.77 -0.68 16.35
C GLU A 12 17.68 -1.82 17.38
N ALA A 13 16.49 -2.38 17.58
CA ALA A 13 16.28 -3.53 18.46
C ALA A 13 16.89 -4.82 17.90
N LEU A 14 17.16 -4.89 16.59
CA LEU A 14 17.85 -6.03 16.01
C LEU A 14 19.37 -5.98 16.28
N PRO A 15 19.98 -7.12 16.65
CA PRO A 15 21.43 -7.25 16.71
C PRO A 15 22.11 -6.78 15.42
N ALA A 16 23.29 -6.17 15.52
CA ALA A 16 23.98 -5.57 14.38
C ALA A 16 24.41 -6.62 13.33
N ASP A 17 24.76 -7.82 13.77
CA ASP A 17 25.07 -8.98 12.94
C ASP A 17 23.83 -9.51 12.20
N VAL A 18 22.67 -9.54 12.86
CA VAL A 18 21.37 -9.86 12.24
C VAL A 18 21.07 -8.85 11.12
N ARG A 19 21.18 -7.55 11.41
CA ARG A 19 20.95 -6.50 10.41
C ARG A 19 21.90 -6.61 9.21
N ALA A 20 23.17 -6.89 9.45
CA ALA A 20 24.16 -7.02 8.40
C ALA A 20 24.00 -8.30 7.57
N GLY A 21 23.60 -9.42 8.20
CA GLY A 21 23.45 -10.72 7.56
C GLY A 21 22.16 -10.87 6.75
N PHE A 22 21.07 -10.26 7.25
CA PHE A 22 19.72 -10.49 6.72
C PHE A 22 19.60 -10.30 5.20
N PRO A 23 20.10 -9.23 4.57
CA PRO A 23 19.92 -9.02 3.13
C PRO A 23 20.45 -10.17 2.27
N SER A 24 21.52 -10.81 2.72
CA SER A 24 22.22 -11.87 1.98
C SER A 24 21.67 -13.27 2.25
N ALA A 25 21.08 -13.49 3.43
CA ALA A 25 20.57 -14.81 3.82
C ALA A 25 19.37 -14.70 4.80
N PRO A 26 18.21 -14.15 4.39
CA PRO A 26 17.07 -13.89 5.27
C PRO A 26 16.66 -15.11 6.12
N LEU A 27 16.47 -16.26 5.45
CA LEU A 27 16.04 -17.50 6.11
C LEU A 27 17.07 -18.01 7.13
N ALA A 28 18.36 -17.96 6.78
CA ALA A 28 19.43 -18.39 7.68
C ALA A 28 19.57 -17.44 8.87
N THR A 29 19.41 -16.12 8.66
CA THR A 29 19.44 -15.13 9.72
C THR A 29 18.29 -15.35 10.72
N LEU A 30 17.07 -15.55 10.23
CA LEU A 30 15.91 -15.82 11.10
C LEU A 30 16.09 -17.10 11.92
N THR A 31 16.50 -18.20 11.28
CA THR A 31 16.59 -19.51 11.94
C THR A 31 17.84 -19.66 12.81
N SER A 32 18.99 -19.17 12.36
CA SER A 32 20.28 -19.47 13.00
C SER A 32 20.76 -18.39 13.95
N GLN A 33 20.31 -17.14 13.78
CA GLN A 33 20.76 -16.00 14.61
C GLN A 33 19.67 -15.51 15.56
N LEU A 34 18.39 -15.63 15.16
CA LEU A 34 17.25 -15.24 15.99
C LEU A 34 16.50 -16.44 16.59
N ASP A 35 16.91 -17.67 16.27
CA ASP A 35 16.29 -18.92 16.74
C ASP A 35 14.78 -18.99 16.46
N LEU A 36 14.36 -18.40 15.34
CA LEU A 36 12.97 -18.42 14.90
C LEU A 36 12.67 -19.68 14.09
N VAL A 37 11.49 -20.24 14.29
CA VAL A 37 10.98 -21.34 13.48
C VAL A 37 10.37 -20.73 12.22
N VAL A 38 11.02 -20.91 11.07
CA VAL A 38 10.54 -20.38 9.79
C VAL A 38 10.09 -21.52 8.89
N GLU A 39 8.79 -21.58 8.58
CA GLU A 39 8.21 -22.68 7.82
C GLU A 39 7.50 -22.20 6.53
N PRO A 40 7.72 -22.90 5.40
CA PRO A 40 6.98 -22.63 4.18
C PRO A 40 5.53 -23.14 4.31
N ALA A 41 4.56 -22.26 4.07
CA ALA A 41 3.13 -22.57 4.08
C ALA A 41 2.51 -22.28 2.71
N ALA A 42 2.46 -23.31 1.85
CA ALA A 42 1.92 -23.18 0.48
C ALA A 42 0.42 -22.85 0.46
N ASP A 43 -0.31 -23.20 1.54
CA ASP A 43 -1.77 -23.08 1.64
C ASP A 43 -2.26 -21.72 2.18
N LEU A 44 -1.38 -20.74 2.43
CA LEU A 44 -1.74 -19.34 2.79
C LEU A 44 -2.56 -18.61 1.70
N SER A 45 -2.96 -19.30 0.63
CA SER A 45 -3.67 -18.79 -0.54
C SER A 45 -5.16 -18.45 -0.34
N GLN A 46 -5.77 -18.75 0.82
CA GLN A 46 -7.18 -18.42 1.06
C GLN A 46 -7.33 -16.96 1.49
N SER A 47 -7.68 -16.12 0.51
CA SER A 47 -8.13 -14.75 0.68
C SER A 47 -9.08 -14.59 1.86
N ARG A 48 -8.78 -13.69 2.80
CA ARG A 48 -9.83 -13.08 3.62
C ARG A 48 -10.63 -12.13 2.72
N GLU A 49 -11.94 -12.06 2.92
CA GLU A 49 -12.88 -11.19 2.18
C GLU A 49 -12.57 -9.68 2.33
N ASP A 50 -11.60 -9.30 3.16
CA ASP A 50 -11.17 -7.92 3.43
C ASP A 50 -9.89 -7.49 2.68
N GLY A 51 -9.57 -8.10 1.53
CA GLY A 51 -8.78 -7.42 0.50
C GLY A 51 -7.26 -7.28 0.75
N GLY A 52 -6.62 -8.24 1.39
CA GLY A 52 -5.16 -8.38 1.44
C GLY A 52 -4.74 -9.83 1.29
N PHE A 53 -3.88 -10.14 0.30
CA PHE A 53 -3.16 -11.41 0.29
C PHE A 53 -1.95 -11.26 1.21
N CYS A 54 -2.00 -11.87 2.39
CA CYS A 54 -0.83 -12.02 3.24
C CYS A 54 0.06 -13.11 2.64
N ASP A 55 1.21 -12.74 2.09
CA ASP A 55 2.21 -13.72 1.62
C ASP A 55 2.97 -14.36 2.81
N GLY A 56 2.77 -13.88 4.04
CA GLY A 56 3.34 -14.38 5.28
C GLY A 56 2.40 -14.23 6.48
N MET A 57 2.76 -14.88 7.58
CA MET A 57 2.09 -14.73 8.88
C MET A 57 3.08 -15.08 9.98
N SER A 58 3.22 -14.22 10.98
CA SER A 58 4.04 -14.46 12.17
C SER A 58 3.17 -14.72 13.41
N PHE A 59 3.56 -15.74 14.17
CA PHE A 59 3.00 -16.05 15.49
C PHE A 59 3.98 -15.52 16.54
N LEU A 60 3.69 -14.31 17.01
CA LEU A 60 4.59 -13.46 17.78
C LEU A 60 5.04 -14.07 19.11
N ASP A 61 4.14 -14.82 19.75
CA ASP A 61 4.37 -15.49 21.04
C ASP A 61 5.15 -16.79 20.92
N ASP A 62 5.04 -17.47 19.77
CA ASP A 62 5.63 -18.79 19.54
C ASP A 62 6.96 -18.72 18.76
N GLY A 63 7.36 -17.53 18.28
CA GLY A 63 8.59 -17.36 17.49
C GLY A 63 8.52 -18.06 16.13
N VAL A 64 7.31 -18.27 15.60
CA VAL A 64 7.06 -18.96 14.33
C VAL A 64 6.76 -17.94 13.24
N VAL A 65 7.41 -18.07 12.09
CA VAL A 65 7.13 -17.30 10.87
C VAL A 65 6.72 -18.27 9.78
N LEU A 66 5.48 -18.16 9.31
CA LEU A 66 5.00 -18.84 8.12
C LEU A 66 5.13 -17.92 6.93
N TYR A 67 5.58 -18.46 5.79
CA TYR A 67 5.66 -17.68 4.56
C TYR A 67 5.31 -18.51 3.35
N ARG A 68 4.83 -17.85 2.30
CA ARG A 68 4.59 -18.47 1.00
C ARG A 68 5.90 -18.46 0.19
N PRO A 69 6.45 -19.63 -0.18
CA PRO A 69 7.62 -19.67 -1.04
C PRO A 69 7.26 -19.12 -2.43
N THR A 70 8.03 -18.14 -2.88
CA THR A 70 7.85 -17.57 -4.23
C THR A 70 9.05 -17.83 -5.14
N GLY A 71 10.17 -18.32 -4.58
CA GLY A 71 11.39 -18.63 -5.32
C GLY A 71 12.05 -17.39 -5.95
N ASN A 72 11.67 -16.20 -5.51
CA ASN A 72 12.20 -14.93 -5.98
C ASN A 72 12.34 -13.93 -4.82
N ARG A 73 12.90 -12.75 -5.08
CA ARG A 73 13.22 -11.75 -4.06
C ARG A 73 12.00 -11.22 -3.29
N ARG A 74 10.77 -11.45 -3.75
CA ARG A 74 9.54 -11.17 -2.98
C ARG A 74 9.53 -11.94 -1.65
N GLU A 75 10.08 -13.15 -1.64
CA GLU A 75 10.26 -13.94 -0.42
C GLU A 75 11.08 -13.20 0.64
N ASN A 76 12.17 -12.54 0.24
CA ASN A 76 13.00 -11.75 1.16
C ASN A 76 12.19 -10.63 1.81
N PHE A 77 11.32 -9.97 1.03
CA PHE A 77 10.43 -8.93 1.56
C PHE A 77 9.42 -9.49 2.55
N THR A 78 8.76 -10.59 2.22
CA THR A 78 7.84 -11.27 3.15
C THR A 78 8.54 -11.61 4.46
N LEU A 79 9.73 -12.25 4.39
CA LEU A 79 10.49 -12.60 5.59
C LEU A 79 10.91 -11.37 6.41
N ALA A 80 11.30 -10.28 5.74
CA ALA A 80 11.66 -9.03 6.43
C ALA A 80 10.45 -8.34 7.06
N HIS A 81 9.31 -8.38 6.39
CA HIS A 81 8.04 -7.83 6.88
C HIS A 81 7.57 -8.59 8.13
N GLU A 82 7.58 -9.92 8.11
CA GLU A 82 7.25 -10.74 9.29
C GLU A 82 8.24 -10.55 10.44
N LEU A 83 9.53 -10.35 10.13
CA LEU A 83 10.51 -9.96 11.15
C LEU A 83 10.18 -8.60 11.77
N GLY A 84 9.61 -7.67 10.99
CA GLY A 84 9.10 -6.40 11.48
C GLY A 84 8.00 -6.59 12.51
N HIS A 85 7.02 -7.44 12.22
CA HIS A 85 5.98 -7.80 13.19
C HIS A 85 6.57 -8.39 14.47
N TRP A 86 7.50 -9.34 14.35
CA TRP A 86 8.19 -9.96 15.48
C TRP A 86 8.96 -8.94 16.33
N ALA A 87 9.65 -7.99 15.70
CA ALA A 87 10.44 -6.96 16.38
C ALA A 87 9.53 -5.94 17.10
N VAL A 88 8.48 -5.46 16.43
CA VAL A 88 7.52 -4.50 16.99
C VAL A 88 6.80 -5.08 18.20
N ALA A 89 6.42 -6.36 18.16
CA ALA A 89 5.74 -7.05 19.25
C ALA A 89 6.54 -7.12 20.57
N ARG A 90 7.83 -6.77 20.54
CA ARG A 90 8.75 -6.82 21.69
C ARG A 90 9.14 -5.42 22.19
N LEU A 91 8.56 -4.37 21.62
CA LEU A 91 8.90 -2.99 21.94
C LEU A 91 7.70 -2.28 22.57
N ASP A 92 7.64 -2.28 23.90
CA ASP A 92 6.59 -1.59 24.67
C ASP A 92 6.33 -0.15 24.20
N PRO A 93 7.35 0.70 23.94
CA PRO A 93 7.08 2.06 23.47
C PRO A 93 6.35 2.10 22.12
N VAL A 94 6.65 1.16 21.22
CA VAL A 94 6.02 1.08 19.91
C VAL A 94 4.60 0.51 20.04
N LEU A 95 4.40 -0.51 20.89
CA LEU A 95 3.08 -1.07 21.17
C LEU A 95 2.14 -0.05 21.83
N ASP A 96 2.62 0.69 22.83
CA ASP A 96 1.86 1.77 23.47
C ASP A 96 1.45 2.83 22.45
N TRP A 97 2.39 3.22 21.58
CA TRP A 97 2.09 4.18 20.52
C TRP A 97 1.11 3.63 19.48
N LEU A 98 1.24 2.36 19.09
CA LEU A 98 0.31 1.70 18.18
C LEU A 98 -1.09 1.60 18.80
N ALA A 99 -1.22 1.30 20.10
CA ALA A 99 -2.51 1.28 20.78
C ALA A 99 -3.26 2.62 20.69
N ASP A 100 -2.52 3.73 20.67
CA ASP A 100 -3.09 5.07 20.53
C ASP A 100 -3.33 5.51 19.08
N ASN A 101 -2.62 4.92 18.11
CA ASN A 101 -2.53 5.45 16.73
C ASN A 101 -2.95 4.46 15.63
N ASP A 102 -3.07 3.17 15.94
CA ASP A 102 -3.32 2.09 14.98
C ASP A 102 -4.57 1.28 15.33
N ASN A 103 -5.71 1.78 14.87
CA ASN A 103 -7.00 1.18 15.19
C ASN A 103 -7.41 0.04 14.24
N ASP A 104 -6.73 -0.15 13.12
CA ASP A 104 -7.07 -1.16 12.11
C ASP A 104 -5.88 -1.99 11.60
N GLY A 105 -4.71 -1.86 12.24
CA GLY A 105 -3.50 -2.60 11.93
C GLY A 105 -2.69 -2.00 10.78
N ARG A 106 -3.20 -0.99 10.07
CA ARG A 106 -2.51 -0.43 8.89
C ARG A 106 -1.20 0.24 9.26
N VAL A 107 -1.14 0.89 10.42
CA VAL A 107 0.09 1.57 10.83
C VAL A 107 1.16 0.55 11.18
N LEU A 108 0.79 -0.57 11.79
CA LEU A 108 1.68 -1.71 11.99
C LEU A 108 2.20 -2.25 10.65
N GLU A 109 1.32 -2.48 9.67
CA GLU A 109 1.72 -2.93 8.33
C GLU A 109 2.71 -1.93 7.67
N THR A 110 2.43 -0.63 7.74
CA THR A 110 3.32 0.43 7.23
C THR A 110 4.69 0.42 7.93
N ILE A 111 4.71 0.23 9.26
CA ILE A 111 5.95 0.09 10.02
C ILE A 111 6.71 -1.14 9.56
N CYS A 112 6.05 -2.28 9.36
CA CYS A 112 6.66 -3.53 8.91
C CYS A 112 7.20 -3.42 7.48
N ASP A 113 6.50 -2.75 6.57
CA ASP A 113 6.95 -2.45 5.21
C ASP A 113 8.20 -1.57 5.19
N ARG A 114 8.21 -0.50 6.00
CA ARG A 114 9.37 0.39 6.12
C ARG A 114 10.54 -0.25 6.84
N PHE A 115 10.27 -1.09 7.84
CA PHE A 115 11.27 -1.92 8.48
C PHE A 115 11.92 -2.88 7.47
N ALA A 116 11.11 -3.57 6.67
CA ALA A 116 11.59 -4.46 5.63
C ALA A 116 12.43 -3.70 4.58
N ARG A 117 12.03 -2.48 4.23
CA ARG A 117 12.83 -1.59 3.38
C ARG A 117 14.18 -1.28 3.99
N GLU A 118 14.22 -0.77 5.22
CA GLU A 118 15.48 -0.43 5.91
C GLU A 118 16.42 -1.63 6.01
N LEU A 119 15.87 -2.82 6.24
CA LEU A 119 16.65 -4.04 6.37
C LEU A 119 17.21 -4.49 5.01
N LEU A 120 16.41 -4.51 3.94
CA LEU A 120 16.79 -5.07 2.64
C LEU A 120 17.47 -4.07 1.70
N LEU A 121 17.27 -2.77 1.90
CA LEU A 121 17.74 -1.72 1.02
C LEU A 121 18.51 -0.66 1.83
N PRO A 122 19.84 -0.81 1.97
CA PRO A 122 20.66 0.13 2.73
C PRO A 122 20.50 1.58 2.24
N ALA A 123 20.28 2.50 3.18
CA ALA A 123 20.07 3.93 2.87
C ALA A 123 21.19 4.55 2.03
N GLN A 124 22.43 4.10 2.21
CA GLN A 124 23.59 4.56 1.42
C GLN A 124 23.45 4.20 -0.06
N ILE A 125 23.01 2.97 -0.38
CA ILE A 125 22.82 2.50 -1.76
C ILE A 125 21.65 3.27 -2.39
N ALA A 126 20.55 3.45 -1.64
CA ALA A 126 19.41 4.23 -2.11
C ALA A 126 19.81 5.68 -2.42
N ALA A 127 20.58 6.33 -1.54
CA ALA A 127 21.05 7.69 -1.73
C ALA A 127 22.03 7.81 -2.92
N GLU A 128 22.89 6.83 -3.13
CA GLU A 128 23.83 6.79 -4.26
C GLU A 128 23.11 6.63 -5.60
N LEU A 129 22.18 5.68 -5.70
CA LEU A 129 21.53 5.34 -6.97
C LEU A 129 20.40 6.30 -7.34
N ILE A 130 19.60 6.76 -6.38
CA ILE A 130 18.54 7.75 -6.66
C ILE A 130 19.18 9.14 -6.82
N GLY A 131 20.22 9.43 -6.04
CA GLY A 131 20.89 10.73 -6.03
C GLY A 131 19.98 11.87 -5.57
N SER A 132 20.37 13.10 -5.92
CA SER A 132 19.61 14.33 -5.63
C SER A 132 18.75 14.81 -6.81
N GLY A 133 18.76 14.06 -7.91
CA GLY A 133 18.01 14.36 -9.14
C GLY A 133 16.52 14.00 -9.03
N PRO A 134 15.75 14.23 -10.11
CA PRO A 134 14.36 13.80 -10.14
C PRO A 134 14.28 12.27 -10.14
N VAL A 135 13.30 11.75 -9.40
CA VAL A 135 13.00 10.32 -9.32
C VAL A 135 12.61 9.77 -10.70
N ARG A 136 13.17 8.64 -11.12
CA ARG A 136 12.90 8.00 -12.42
C ARG A 136 12.60 6.51 -12.28
N ALA A 137 11.91 5.95 -13.27
CA ALA A 137 11.50 4.56 -13.27
C ALA A 137 12.70 3.60 -13.34
N HIS A 138 13.81 4.01 -13.96
CA HIS A 138 15.04 3.21 -13.97
C HIS A 138 15.64 3.03 -12.57
N HIS A 139 15.43 3.96 -11.62
CA HIS A 139 15.95 3.81 -10.26
C HIS A 139 15.41 2.53 -9.59
N ILE A 140 14.18 2.10 -9.90
CA ILE A 140 13.63 0.84 -9.39
C ILE A 140 14.42 -0.35 -9.91
N LEU A 141 14.84 -0.32 -11.19
CA LEU A 141 15.64 -1.38 -11.78
C LEU A 141 17.07 -1.37 -11.23
N ASP A 142 17.68 -0.20 -11.09
CA ASP A 142 19.04 -0.06 -10.56
C ASP A 142 19.12 -0.53 -9.10
N LEU A 143 18.15 -0.13 -8.26
CA LEU A 143 18.05 -0.59 -6.87
C LEU A 143 17.83 -2.09 -6.79
N TYR A 144 16.96 -2.62 -7.66
CA TYR A 144 16.71 -4.06 -7.73
C TYR A 144 18.01 -4.77 -8.11
N ASP A 145 18.70 -4.37 -9.17
CA ASP A 145 19.91 -5.05 -9.63
C ASP A 145 21.08 -4.94 -8.65
N ALA A 146 21.20 -3.81 -7.93
CA ALA A 146 22.27 -3.56 -6.97
C ALA A 146 22.05 -4.24 -5.60
N THR A 147 20.84 -4.73 -5.31
CA THR A 147 20.51 -5.26 -3.97
C THR A 147 19.77 -6.60 -4.02
N HIS A 148 19.54 -7.17 -2.84
CA HIS A 148 18.67 -8.35 -2.67
C HIS A 148 17.20 -7.97 -2.43
N ALA A 149 16.85 -6.69 -2.56
CA ALA A 149 15.51 -6.19 -2.39
C ALA A 149 14.57 -6.67 -3.50
N SER A 150 13.29 -6.81 -3.15
CA SER A 150 12.22 -7.03 -4.11
C SER A 150 11.86 -5.72 -4.83
N HIS A 151 11.10 -5.80 -5.93
CA HIS A 151 10.56 -4.58 -6.52
C HIS A 151 9.68 -3.78 -5.56
N PRO A 152 8.73 -4.37 -4.81
CA PRO A 152 7.97 -3.63 -3.79
C PRO A 152 8.85 -2.80 -2.84
N VAL A 153 9.94 -3.36 -2.32
CA VAL A 153 10.89 -2.64 -1.45
C VAL A 153 11.50 -1.45 -2.18
N CYS A 154 11.98 -1.65 -3.42
CA CYS A 154 12.55 -0.57 -4.23
C CYS A 154 11.51 0.52 -4.51
N MET A 155 10.26 0.14 -4.76
CA MET A 155 9.16 1.06 -5.02
C MET A 155 8.79 1.90 -3.79
N ILE A 156 8.79 1.31 -2.59
CA ILE A 156 8.60 2.07 -1.32
C ILE A 156 9.69 3.12 -1.17
N ALA A 157 10.96 2.71 -1.31
CA ALA A 157 12.09 3.63 -1.19
C ALA A 157 12.04 4.79 -2.19
N VAL A 158 11.64 4.50 -3.42
CA VAL A 158 11.52 5.50 -4.48
C VAL A 158 10.29 6.41 -4.27
N ALA A 159 9.15 5.86 -3.83
CA ALA A 159 7.94 6.65 -3.54
C ALA A 159 8.15 7.64 -2.39
N GLU A 160 8.94 7.30 -1.38
CA GLU A 160 9.27 8.19 -0.27
C GLU A 160 10.04 9.45 -0.69
N GLN A 161 10.73 9.40 -1.83
CA GLN A 161 11.46 10.54 -2.40
C GLN A 161 10.56 11.50 -3.20
N LEU A 162 9.31 11.13 -3.47
CA LEU A 162 8.35 12.01 -4.12
C LEU A 162 7.94 13.15 -3.19
N ARG A 163 8.10 14.39 -3.67
CA ARG A 163 7.78 15.61 -2.92
C ARG A 163 6.28 15.93 -2.89
N GLY A 164 5.55 15.47 -3.90
CA GLY A 164 4.10 15.66 -4.05
C GLY A 164 3.35 14.33 -4.04
N MET A 165 2.12 14.36 -4.52
CA MET A 165 1.35 13.16 -4.79
C MET A 165 1.95 12.40 -5.98
N GLY A 166 1.99 11.08 -5.87
CA GLY A 166 2.42 10.22 -6.95
C GLY A 166 2.28 8.75 -6.60
N ALA A 167 2.72 7.91 -7.52
CA ALA A 167 2.74 6.47 -7.31
C ALA A 167 3.82 5.84 -8.17
N ILE A 168 4.41 4.76 -7.69
CA ILE A 168 5.24 3.87 -8.48
C ILE A 168 4.38 2.65 -8.79
N ALA A 169 4.29 2.26 -10.05
CA ALA A 169 3.51 1.10 -10.47
C ALA A 169 4.35 0.13 -11.30
N LEU A 170 4.16 -1.16 -11.05
CA LEU A 170 4.57 -2.22 -11.95
C LEU A 170 3.36 -2.73 -12.71
N ILE A 171 3.46 -2.73 -14.03
CA ILE A 171 2.39 -3.20 -14.90
C ILE A 171 2.90 -4.42 -15.65
N ASP A 172 2.20 -5.54 -15.56
CA ASP A 172 2.47 -6.71 -16.37
C ASP A 172 2.18 -6.39 -17.84
N ARG A 173 3.19 -6.58 -18.69
CA ARG A 173 3.14 -6.13 -20.07
C ARG A 173 2.18 -6.94 -20.94
N LEU A 174 1.91 -8.20 -20.56
CA LEU A 174 1.04 -9.09 -21.32
C LEU A 174 -0.43 -8.82 -21.01
N THR A 175 -0.75 -8.61 -19.74
CA THR A 175 -2.14 -8.48 -19.25
C THR A 175 -2.57 -7.03 -19.08
N GLY A 176 -1.61 -6.09 -19.01
CA GLY A 176 -1.85 -4.70 -18.67
C GLY A 176 -2.23 -4.46 -17.22
N GLU A 177 -2.13 -5.48 -16.37
CA GLU A 177 -2.49 -5.39 -14.95
C GLU A 177 -1.39 -4.74 -14.13
N VAL A 178 -1.76 -3.79 -13.27
CA VAL A 178 -0.89 -3.28 -12.21
C VAL A 178 -0.67 -4.38 -11.19
N THR A 179 0.50 -5.02 -11.20
CA THR A 179 0.82 -6.13 -10.30
C THR A 179 1.18 -5.65 -8.90
N ASP A 180 1.80 -4.47 -8.81
CA ASP A 180 2.28 -3.87 -7.58
C ASP A 180 2.22 -2.33 -7.69
N ALA A 181 1.95 -1.66 -6.57
CA ALA A 181 1.89 -0.20 -6.49
C ALA A 181 2.41 0.29 -5.13
N SER A 182 3.16 1.38 -5.14
CA SER A 182 3.58 2.12 -3.94
C SER A 182 3.24 3.60 -4.12
N VAL A 183 2.68 4.26 -3.12
CA VAL A 183 1.91 5.49 -3.33
C VAL A 183 2.36 6.59 -2.37
N ARG A 184 2.29 7.84 -2.83
CA ARG A 184 2.61 9.04 -2.07
C ARG A 184 1.46 10.06 -2.22
N PRO A 185 0.99 10.72 -1.15
CA PRO A 185 1.28 10.35 0.23
C PRO A 185 0.75 8.94 0.52
N ASP A 186 1.36 8.29 1.51
CA ASP A 186 0.93 6.99 2.01
C ASP A 186 -0.57 7.05 2.37
N PRO A 187 -1.36 6.00 2.11
CA PRO A 187 -2.79 5.95 2.44
C PRO A 187 -3.21 6.44 3.83
N GLU A 188 -2.33 6.36 4.84
CA GLU A 188 -2.57 6.93 6.17
C GLU A 188 -2.75 8.46 6.18
N ARG A 189 -2.10 9.16 5.25
CA ARG A 189 -2.20 10.62 5.09
C ARG A 189 -3.31 11.02 4.13
N GLY A 190 -4.02 10.04 3.57
CA GLY A 190 -5.13 10.19 2.64
C GLY A 190 -4.96 9.31 1.40
N TRP A 191 -6.08 8.82 0.87
CA TRP A 191 -6.09 8.04 -0.37
C TRP A 191 -6.34 9.00 -1.54
N PRO A 192 -5.40 9.16 -2.48
CA PRO A 192 -5.73 9.78 -3.74
C PRO A 192 -6.75 8.90 -4.47
N GLU A 193 -7.78 9.54 -5.02
CA GLU A 193 -8.92 8.85 -5.64
C GLU A 193 -8.51 8.12 -6.93
N VAL A 194 -7.53 8.70 -7.62
CA VAL A 194 -7.04 8.22 -8.92
C VAL A 194 -5.54 8.03 -8.83
N ILE A 195 -5.12 6.79 -8.60
CA ILE A 195 -3.74 6.34 -8.79
C ILE A 195 -3.76 4.90 -9.33
N PRO A 196 -2.64 4.41 -9.90
CA PRO A 196 -2.50 3.03 -10.36
C PRO A 196 -2.53 2.03 -9.20
N TRP A 197 -3.72 1.67 -8.75
CA TRP A 197 -3.89 0.65 -7.71
C TRP A 197 -3.60 -0.74 -8.27
N ARG A 198 -3.05 -1.61 -7.41
CA ARG A 198 -2.91 -3.03 -7.72
C ARG A 198 -4.22 -3.64 -8.20
N GLY A 199 -4.16 -4.46 -9.24
CA GLY A 199 -5.32 -5.11 -9.88
C GLY A 199 -6.05 -4.23 -10.90
N GLN A 200 -5.75 -2.93 -10.99
CA GLN A 200 -6.25 -2.13 -12.12
C GLN A 200 -5.59 -2.57 -13.41
N ARG A 201 -6.30 -2.44 -14.53
CA ARG A 201 -5.82 -2.85 -15.85
C ARG A 201 -5.84 -1.70 -16.83
N LEU A 202 -4.76 -1.57 -17.58
CA LEU A 202 -4.74 -0.74 -18.77
C LEU A 202 -5.72 -1.31 -19.81
N PRO A 203 -6.46 -0.46 -20.53
CA PRO A 203 -7.32 -0.91 -21.61
C PRO A 203 -6.50 -1.53 -22.75
N GLU A 204 -7.14 -2.42 -23.52
CA GLU A 204 -6.53 -2.97 -24.73
C GLU A 204 -6.14 -1.85 -25.72
N GLY A 205 -4.96 -1.95 -26.33
CA GLY A 205 -4.42 -0.92 -27.21
C GLY A 205 -3.91 0.34 -26.50
N HIS A 206 -3.75 0.32 -25.17
CA HIS A 206 -3.11 1.43 -24.47
C HIS A 206 -1.65 1.59 -24.94
N HIS A 207 -1.28 2.78 -25.39
CA HIS A 207 0.05 3.10 -25.93
C HIS A 207 1.25 2.63 -25.09
N LEU A 208 1.15 2.61 -23.75
CA LEU A 208 2.21 2.06 -22.89
C LEU A 208 2.49 0.58 -23.15
N LEU A 209 1.47 -0.21 -23.48
CA LEU A 209 1.59 -1.64 -23.81
C LEU A 209 2.31 -1.87 -25.14
N GLU A 210 2.25 -0.89 -26.03
CA GLU A 210 2.86 -0.94 -27.37
C GLU A 210 4.34 -0.53 -27.37
N LEU A 211 4.84 0.06 -26.27
CA LEU A 211 6.23 0.48 -26.18
C LEU A 211 7.19 -0.72 -26.30
N PRO A 212 8.29 -0.60 -27.06
CA PRO A 212 9.26 -1.68 -27.21
C PRO A 212 10.04 -1.93 -25.91
N GLU A 213 10.66 -3.11 -25.80
CA GLU A 213 11.55 -3.40 -24.68
C GLU A 213 12.70 -2.37 -24.62
N LYS A 214 13.09 -1.96 -23.41
CA LYS A 214 14.09 -0.92 -23.12
C LYS A 214 13.66 0.49 -23.54
N ALA A 215 12.42 0.69 -23.97
CA ALA A 215 11.90 2.04 -24.17
C ALA A 215 11.91 2.79 -22.83
N THR A 216 12.40 4.03 -22.88
CA THR A 216 12.25 5.01 -21.81
C THR A 216 11.44 6.18 -22.35
N ARG A 217 10.52 6.70 -21.54
CA ARG A 217 9.67 7.81 -21.95
C ARG A 217 9.23 8.63 -20.77
N THR A 218 9.19 9.94 -20.95
CA THR A 218 8.49 10.85 -20.06
C THR A 218 7.31 11.44 -20.82
N GLU A 219 6.11 11.33 -20.29
CA GLU A 219 4.91 11.87 -20.93
C GLU A 219 3.80 12.19 -19.93
N ARG A 220 2.73 12.82 -20.39
CA ARG A 220 1.54 13.08 -19.60
C ARG A 220 0.46 12.08 -19.97
N ILE A 221 -0.05 11.35 -18.98
CA ILE A 221 -1.04 10.28 -19.16
C ILE A 221 -2.25 10.59 -18.31
N ARG A 222 -3.45 10.33 -18.84
CA ARG A 222 -4.67 10.32 -18.05
C ARG A 222 -4.88 8.95 -17.44
N TRP A 223 -4.81 8.86 -16.12
CA TRP A 223 -5.10 7.62 -15.41
C TRP A 223 -6.59 7.56 -15.03
N ARG A 224 -7.19 6.38 -15.18
CA ARG A 224 -8.60 6.15 -14.81
C ARG A 224 -8.67 5.30 -13.55
N GLY A 225 -9.19 5.88 -12.48
CA GLY A 225 -9.57 5.17 -11.26
C GLY A 225 -10.96 4.56 -11.38
N ARG A 226 -11.47 4.02 -10.26
CA ARG A 226 -12.81 3.40 -10.22
C ARG A 226 -13.93 4.41 -10.47
N TRP A 227 -13.73 5.65 -10.05
CA TRP A 227 -14.79 6.67 -9.98
C TRP A 227 -14.47 7.96 -10.72
N SER A 228 -13.21 8.18 -11.08
CA SER A 228 -12.72 9.42 -11.69
C SER A 228 -11.46 9.19 -12.50
N GLU A 229 -11.05 10.20 -13.25
CA GLU A 229 -9.83 10.21 -14.03
C GLU A 229 -9.02 11.47 -13.76
N ASP A 230 -7.69 11.36 -13.75
CA ASP A 230 -6.77 12.46 -13.48
C ASP A 230 -5.55 12.38 -14.40
N ASP A 231 -4.99 13.54 -14.76
CA ASP A 231 -3.75 13.63 -15.52
C ASP A 231 -2.55 13.43 -14.59
N PHE A 232 -1.54 12.67 -15.00
CA PHE A 232 -0.26 12.50 -14.32
C PHE A 232 0.90 12.74 -15.29
N TYR A 233 2.00 13.26 -14.76
CA TYR A 233 3.29 13.15 -15.41
C TYR A 233 3.87 11.78 -15.10
N VAL A 234 4.33 11.07 -16.11
CA VAL A 234 4.81 9.69 -15.98
C VAL A 234 6.18 9.54 -16.61
N ASP A 235 7.13 9.00 -15.86
CA ASP A 235 8.38 8.46 -16.39
C ASP A 235 8.29 6.93 -16.42
N VAL A 236 8.66 6.35 -17.56
CA VAL A 236 8.42 4.95 -17.87
C VAL A 236 9.72 4.29 -18.32
N VAL A 237 9.96 3.07 -17.85
CA VAL A 237 10.93 2.14 -18.44
C VAL A 237 10.27 0.79 -18.70
N VAL A 238 10.49 0.25 -19.90
CA VAL A 238 9.91 -1.02 -20.33
C VAL A 238 10.96 -2.13 -20.24
N THR A 239 10.61 -3.21 -19.57
CA THR A 239 11.36 -4.47 -19.54
C THR A 239 10.65 -5.52 -20.37
N ARG A 240 11.22 -6.73 -20.44
CA ARG A 240 10.61 -7.84 -21.18
C ARG A 240 9.21 -8.20 -20.68
N GLN A 241 9.02 -8.22 -19.36
CA GLN A 241 7.77 -8.69 -18.73
C GLN A 241 6.95 -7.55 -18.11
N LYS A 242 7.58 -6.42 -17.79
CA LYS A 242 6.97 -5.36 -16.99
C LYS A 242 7.19 -3.99 -17.60
N ILE A 243 6.24 -3.11 -17.36
CA ILE A 243 6.39 -1.66 -17.53
C ILE A 243 6.49 -1.07 -16.13
N VAL A 244 7.57 -0.35 -15.86
CA VAL A 244 7.78 0.35 -14.59
C VAL A 244 7.43 1.81 -14.82
N CYS A 245 6.56 2.36 -13.99
CA CYS A 245 6.08 3.73 -14.12
C CYS A 245 6.27 4.49 -12.81
N VAL A 246 6.79 5.71 -12.89
CA VAL A 246 6.76 6.73 -11.83
C VAL A 246 5.71 7.77 -12.23
N PHE A 247 4.61 7.83 -11.48
CA PHE A 247 3.57 8.83 -11.61
C PHE A 247 3.85 9.98 -10.65
N ALA A 248 3.75 11.20 -11.13
CA ALA A 248 3.88 12.43 -10.35
C ALA A 248 2.77 13.42 -10.70
N ASP A 249 2.33 14.16 -9.69
CA ASP A 249 1.38 15.25 -9.82
C ASP A 249 1.94 16.52 -10.48
N THR A 250 3.26 16.60 -10.57
CA THR A 250 4.04 17.71 -11.09
C THR A 250 5.10 17.17 -12.05
N ASP A 251 5.53 18.00 -13.01
CA ASP A 251 6.61 17.60 -13.93
C ASP A 251 7.95 17.66 -13.20
N LEU A 252 8.51 16.50 -12.87
CA LEU A 252 9.80 16.38 -12.21
C LEU A 252 10.98 16.46 -13.17
N TRP A 253 10.75 16.18 -14.47
CA TRP A 253 11.83 15.83 -15.40
C TRP A 253 12.16 16.92 -16.41
N THR A 254 11.28 17.92 -16.58
CA THR A 254 11.49 19.04 -17.50
C THR A 254 11.93 20.30 -16.73
N PRO A 255 13.21 20.69 -16.77
CA PRO A 255 13.71 21.87 -16.05
C PRO A 255 13.04 23.16 -16.53
N GLY A 256 12.67 24.03 -15.58
CA GLY A 256 12.11 25.36 -15.90
C GLY A 256 10.64 25.37 -16.33
N THR A 257 10.00 24.21 -16.45
CA THR A 257 8.54 24.15 -16.47
C THR A 257 8.04 24.33 -15.04
N ALA A 258 7.69 25.57 -14.68
CA ALA A 258 6.72 25.79 -13.60
C ALA A 258 5.33 25.38 -14.14
N ALA A 259 5.21 24.13 -14.62
CA ALA A 259 3.92 23.57 -14.92
C ALA A 259 3.11 23.74 -13.63
N PRO A 260 1.95 24.42 -13.69
CA PRO A 260 1.17 24.63 -12.49
C PRO A 260 0.96 23.27 -11.83
N PHE A 261 0.98 23.24 -10.49
CA PHE A 261 0.43 22.10 -9.76
C PHE A 261 -0.87 21.74 -10.47
N ILE A 262 -0.98 20.50 -10.95
CA ILE A 262 -2.28 20.02 -11.42
C ILE A 262 -3.18 20.26 -10.22
N ASP A 263 -4.13 21.19 -10.33
CA ASP A 263 -5.00 21.55 -9.22
C ASP A 263 -5.91 20.36 -9.00
N ARG A 264 -5.41 19.42 -8.20
CA ARG A 264 -6.10 18.18 -7.89
C ARG A 264 -7.04 18.53 -6.77
N ALA A 265 -8.25 18.01 -6.89
CA ALA A 265 -9.19 18.15 -5.80
C ALA A 265 -8.65 17.59 -4.48
N PHE A 266 -7.70 16.65 -4.48
CA PHE A 266 -7.04 16.20 -3.24
C PHE A 266 -6.32 17.33 -2.49
N ASP A 267 -5.62 18.21 -3.19
CA ASP A 267 -4.78 19.25 -2.56
C ASP A 267 -5.62 20.34 -1.90
N THR A 268 -6.83 20.57 -2.41
CA THR A 268 -7.81 21.55 -1.90
C THR A 268 -8.91 20.94 -1.01
N ARG A 269 -8.90 19.62 -0.79
CA ARG A 269 -9.94 18.89 -0.03
C ARG A 269 -9.90 19.19 1.47
N LEU A 270 -11.09 19.39 2.05
CA LEU A 270 -11.31 19.45 3.49
C LEU A 270 -10.92 18.12 4.14
N GLN A 271 -10.23 18.19 5.27
CA GLN A 271 -9.99 17.05 6.13
C GLN A 271 -11.30 16.70 6.85
N LEU A 272 -11.86 15.54 6.54
CA LEU A 272 -13.14 15.08 7.07
C LEU A 272 -12.91 14.10 8.22
N ARG A 273 -13.71 14.23 9.27
CA ARG A 273 -13.77 13.28 10.40
C ARG A 273 -14.98 12.37 10.24
N GLY A 274 -14.81 11.08 10.52
CA GLY A 274 -15.89 10.09 10.51
C GLY A 274 -15.71 9.01 11.55
N TYR A 275 -16.78 8.27 11.83
CA TYR A 275 -16.76 7.10 12.71
C TYR A 275 -17.39 5.90 11.98
N CYS A 276 -16.65 4.80 11.90
CA CYS A 276 -17.08 3.58 11.22
C CYS A 276 -16.23 2.39 11.63
N CYS A 277 -16.80 1.18 11.58
CA CYS A 277 -16.10 -0.08 11.87
C CYS A 277 -15.42 -0.10 13.26
N GLY A 278 -16.01 0.59 14.24
CA GLY A 278 -15.51 0.67 15.62
C GLY A 278 -14.61 1.87 15.91
N THR A 279 -14.23 2.64 14.89
CA THR A 279 -13.10 3.57 14.99
C THR A 279 -13.42 4.97 14.45
N ASP A 280 -12.88 6.00 15.11
CA ASP A 280 -12.80 7.37 14.57
C ASP A 280 -11.66 7.47 13.56
N PHE A 281 -11.92 8.07 12.41
CA PHE A 281 -10.93 8.26 11.36
C PHE A 281 -10.94 9.68 10.82
N GLN A 282 -9.79 10.09 10.29
CA GLN A 282 -9.64 11.32 9.53
C GLN A 282 -9.17 10.98 8.12
N VAL A 283 -9.90 11.47 7.13
CA VAL A 283 -9.57 11.27 5.72
C VAL A 283 -9.69 12.57 4.98
N ARG A 284 -8.77 12.78 4.04
CA ARG A 284 -8.88 13.83 3.04
C ARG A 284 -9.57 13.24 1.82
N GLY A 285 -10.82 13.64 1.58
CA GLY A 285 -11.68 12.95 0.60
C GLY A 285 -12.98 13.70 0.35
N TYR A 286 -13.81 13.19 -0.56
CA TYR A 286 -15.16 13.72 -0.76
C TYR A 286 -16.14 13.12 0.24
N ALA A 287 -17.00 13.98 0.78
CA ALA A 287 -18.17 13.52 1.49
C ALA A 287 -19.14 12.85 0.51
N CYS A 288 -19.79 11.77 0.93
CA CYS A 288 -20.83 11.14 0.13
C CYS A 288 -21.90 12.17 -0.28
N PRO A 289 -22.31 12.24 -1.56
CA PRO A 289 -23.28 13.24 -2.03
C PRO A 289 -24.64 13.12 -1.33
N THR A 290 -25.00 11.92 -0.87
CA THR A 290 -26.28 11.66 -0.21
C THR A 290 -26.27 12.03 1.27
N CYS A 291 -25.26 11.60 2.03
CA CYS A 291 -25.25 11.78 3.50
C CYS A 291 -24.28 12.86 4.00
N GLY A 292 -23.43 13.42 3.14
CA GLY A 292 -22.43 14.41 3.53
C GLY A 292 -21.37 13.89 4.50
N LYS A 293 -21.22 12.57 4.67
CA LYS A 293 -20.21 11.95 5.54
C LYS A 293 -19.09 11.32 4.72
N PRO A 294 -17.85 11.24 5.26
CA PRO A 294 -16.77 10.58 4.55
C PRO A 294 -17.03 9.08 4.40
N TYR A 295 -16.46 8.50 3.35
CA TYR A 295 -16.39 7.06 3.16
C TYR A 295 -15.42 6.46 4.17
N CYS A 296 -15.78 5.32 4.75
CA CYS A 296 -14.89 4.62 5.67
C CYS A 296 -13.68 4.07 4.91
N PRO A 297 -12.44 4.35 5.34
CA PRO A 297 -11.25 3.80 4.69
C PRO A 297 -11.14 2.27 4.84
N LYS A 298 -11.85 1.67 5.81
CA LYS A 298 -11.89 0.23 6.06
C LYS A 298 -12.88 -0.49 5.14
N CYS A 299 -14.19 -0.21 5.26
CA CYS A 299 -15.20 -0.92 4.46
C CYS A 299 -15.55 -0.26 3.12
N GLY A 300 -15.02 0.94 2.84
CA GLY A 300 -15.29 1.68 1.61
C GLY A 300 -16.69 2.29 1.53
N LEU A 301 -17.54 2.15 2.56
CA LEU A 301 -18.94 2.61 2.53
C LEU A 301 -19.16 3.94 3.27
N CYS A 302 -20.08 4.76 2.76
CA CYS A 302 -20.62 5.94 3.47
C CYS A 302 -21.56 5.53 4.61
N ARG A 303 -21.95 6.49 5.46
CA ARG A 303 -22.99 6.26 6.48
C ARG A 303 -24.32 5.79 5.87
N CYS A 304 -24.69 6.35 4.71
CA CYS A 304 -25.92 6.03 3.99
C CYS A 304 -25.95 4.58 3.46
N GLU A 305 -24.89 4.16 2.77
CA GLU A 305 -24.74 2.82 2.24
C GLU A 305 -24.72 1.80 3.36
N ARG A 306 -24.03 2.09 4.48
CA ARG A 306 -24.09 1.24 5.67
C ARG A 306 -25.50 1.12 6.24
N ALA A 307 -26.26 2.21 6.27
CA ALA A 307 -27.65 2.15 6.70
C ALA A 307 -28.49 1.29 5.75
N ALA A 308 -28.30 1.45 4.44
CA ALA A 308 -29.00 0.67 3.42
C ALA A 308 -28.64 -0.84 3.44
N VAL A 309 -27.39 -1.19 3.77
CA VAL A 309 -26.95 -2.59 3.95
C VAL A 309 -27.59 -3.22 5.19
N LEU A 310 -27.96 -2.41 6.19
CA LEU A 310 -28.66 -2.87 7.38
C LEU A 310 -30.18 -2.92 7.17
N ASP A 311 -30.73 -2.32 6.11
CA ASP A 311 -32.16 -2.30 5.89
C ASP A 311 -32.65 -3.66 5.35
N GLU A 312 -33.72 -4.18 5.94
CA GLU A 312 -34.38 -5.43 5.57
C GLU A 312 -35.73 -5.13 4.89
N LEU A 313 -36.14 -6.00 3.97
CA LEU A 313 -37.44 -5.90 3.31
C LEU A 313 -38.55 -6.40 4.22
N CYS A 314 -39.61 -5.60 4.38
CA CYS A 314 -40.86 -6.10 4.94
C CYS A 314 -41.42 -7.20 4.02
N THR A 315 -41.74 -8.36 4.59
CA THR A 315 -42.23 -9.52 3.83
C THR A 315 -43.60 -9.31 3.18
N GLU A 316 -44.43 -8.41 3.72
CA GLU A 316 -45.76 -8.08 3.17
C GLU A 316 -45.74 -6.96 2.10
N CYS A 317 -45.21 -5.78 2.43
CA CYS A 317 -45.27 -4.63 1.50
C CYS A 317 -44.03 -4.45 0.62
N GLY A 318 -42.93 -5.19 0.88
CA GLY A 318 -41.69 -5.08 0.11
C GLY A 318 -40.94 -3.75 0.26
N LEU A 319 -41.28 -2.94 1.25
CA LEU A 319 -40.55 -1.71 1.57
C LEU A 319 -39.37 -1.98 2.51
N LEU A 320 -38.30 -1.19 2.40
CA LEU A 320 -37.09 -1.30 3.21
C LEU A 320 -37.30 -0.63 4.59
N TYR A 321 -36.97 -1.37 5.65
CA TYR A 321 -37.01 -0.90 7.04
C TYR A 321 -35.73 -1.30 7.77
N ARG A 322 -35.38 -0.55 8.82
CA ARG A 322 -34.37 -1.02 9.76
C ARG A 322 -34.87 -2.29 10.48
N PRO A 323 -34.00 -3.25 10.84
CA PRO A 323 -34.41 -4.51 11.46
C PRO A 323 -35.16 -4.28 12.78
N ALA A 324 -34.77 -3.25 13.54
CA ALA A 324 -35.46 -2.85 14.78
C ALA A 324 -36.90 -2.33 14.58
N LEU A 325 -37.30 -2.00 13.35
CA LEU A 325 -38.64 -1.57 12.98
C LEU A 325 -39.48 -2.72 12.38
N LEU A 326 -38.87 -3.89 12.19
CA LEU A 326 -39.54 -5.11 11.78
C LEU A 326 -39.76 -5.99 13.01
N SER A 327 -40.97 -6.55 13.13
CA SER A 327 -41.25 -7.64 14.06
C SER A 327 -41.57 -8.86 13.21
N ASP A 328 -40.77 -9.93 13.34
CA ASP A 328 -40.88 -11.14 12.52
C ASP A 328 -40.87 -10.85 11.00
N GLY A 329 -40.09 -9.85 10.57
CA GLY A 329 -40.00 -9.43 9.17
C GLY A 329 -41.16 -8.55 8.66
N ILE A 330 -42.08 -8.13 9.54
CA ILE A 330 -43.26 -7.33 9.18
C ILE A 330 -43.14 -5.92 9.81
N CYS A 331 -43.39 -4.89 9.01
CA CYS A 331 -43.32 -3.49 9.47
C CYS A 331 -44.52 -3.09 10.35
N VAL A 332 -44.43 -1.93 11.01
CA VAL A 332 -45.52 -1.40 11.84
C VAL A 332 -46.84 -1.17 11.09
N ASP A 333 -46.78 -0.83 9.82
CA ASP A 333 -47.98 -0.52 9.02
C ASP A 333 -48.64 -1.77 8.41
N CYS A 334 -47.93 -2.90 8.35
CA CYS A 334 -48.44 -4.19 7.87
C CYS A 334 -48.83 -5.15 9.01
N ARG A 335 -48.61 -4.76 10.26
CA ARG A 335 -49.09 -5.48 11.45
C ARG A 335 -50.55 -5.16 11.73
#